data_AF-A0A0D7E0U7-F1
#
_entry.id   AF-A0A0D7E0U7-F1
#
_cell.length_a   1.000
_cell.length_b   1.000
_cell.length_c   1.000
_cell.angle_alpha   90.00
_cell.angle_beta   90.00
_cell.angle_gamma   90.00
#
_symmetry.space_group_name_H-M   'P 1'
#
loop_
_entity.id
_entity.type
_entity.pdbx_description
1 polymer ?
#
loop_
_entity_poly.entity_id
_entity_poly.type
_entity_poly.pdbx_seq_one_letter_code
_entity_poly.pdbx_strand_id
1 'polypeptide(L)'
;MADLNAEHWYPTAAYLYTLHLDGPALAWEYLRRNPDYRLDWLRRRRRPDTAHRWGLRLLEDPALDARDAHPAWFPDHDGVIQLYPDDDPPPDADAFEFWRVPGRKQLIHDGKRLVLVSHWPGCCVRLALAPGLEDGMAYLYAT
;
A
#
# COMPACT_ATOMS: atom_id res chain seq x y z
N MET A 1 -37.86 -1.24 -29.15
CA MET A 1 -36.66 -1.79 -29.80
C MET A 1 -35.48 -1.19 -29.08
N ALA A 2 -34.82 -1.97 -28.21
CA ALA A 2 -33.63 -1.53 -27.50
C ALA A 2 -32.42 -1.83 -28.39
N ASP A 3 -31.62 -0.81 -28.69
CA ASP A 3 -30.37 -0.96 -29.42
C ASP A 3 -29.40 -1.85 -28.63
N LEU A 4 -29.31 -3.11 -29.03
CA LEU A 4 -28.39 -4.14 -28.51
C LEU A 4 -26.92 -3.90 -28.95
N ASN A 5 -26.60 -2.69 -29.43
CA ASN A 5 -25.31 -2.37 -30.03
C ASN A 5 -24.51 -1.34 -29.23
N ALA A 6 -24.68 -1.34 -27.90
CA ALA A 6 -23.60 -0.87 -27.04
C ALA A 6 -22.51 -1.94 -27.08
N GLU A 7 -21.56 -1.79 -27.99
CA GLU A 7 -20.29 -2.52 -27.98
C GLU A 7 -19.78 -2.60 -26.53
N HIS A 8 -19.83 -3.80 -25.93
CA HIS A 8 -19.41 -4.08 -24.55
C HIS A 8 -17.88 -4.07 -24.44
N TRP A 9 -17.22 -3.07 -25.04
CA TRP A 9 -15.77 -3.01 -25.22
C TRP A 9 -14.99 -2.75 -23.92
N TYR A 10 -15.69 -2.62 -22.79
CA TYR A 10 -15.08 -2.59 -21.48
C TYR A 10 -15.89 -3.45 -20.52
N PRO A 11 -15.33 -4.55 -20.00
CA PRO A 11 -15.95 -5.27 -18.89
C PRO A 11 -15.92 -4.35 -17.66
N THR A 12 -16.97 -3.55 -17.45
CA THR A 12 -17.09 -2.61 -16.32
C THR A 12 -16.84 -3.29 -14.99
N ALA A 13 -17.23 -4.57 -14.87
CA ALA A 13 -16.98 -5.41 -13.71
C ALA A 13 -15.48 -5.53 -13.36
N ALA A 14 -14.60 -5.52 -14.36
CA ALA A 14 -13.15 -5.58 -14.16
C ALA A 14 -12.59 -4.34 -13.46
N TYR A 15 -13.34 -3.23 -13.44
CA TYR A 15 -12.93 -1.96 -12.84
C TYR A 15 -13.74 -1.59 -11.58
N LEU A 16 -14.75 -2.36 -11.17
CA LEU A 16 -15.54 -2.02 -9.98
C LEU A 16 -14.70 -1.88 -8.71
N TYR A 17 -13.55 -2.56 -8.64
CA TYR A 17 -12.62 -2.43 -7.52
C TYR A 17 -12.05 -1.01 -7.36
N THR A 18 -12.00 -0.20 -8.43
CA THR A 18 -11.44 1.16 -8.38
C THR A 18 -12.28 2.11 -7.54
N LEU A 19 -13.58 1.81 -7.37
CA LEU A 19 -14.52 2.59 -6.55
C LEU A 19 -14.17 2.60 -5.06
N HIS A 20 -13.34 1.64 -4.62
CA HIS A 20 -12.97 1.46 -3.23
C HIS A 20 -11.47 1.67 -2.97
N LEU A 21 -10.74 2.19 -3.95
CA LEU A 21 -9.33 2.48 -3.80
C LEU A 21 -9.12 3.79 -3.04
N ASP A 22 -8.13 3.79 -2.16
CA ASP A 22 -7.64 5.02 -1.54
C ASP A 22 -6.76 5.82 -2.52
N GLY A 23 -6.41 7.05 -2.14
CA GLY A 23 -5.57 7.93 -2.95
C GLY A 23 -4.27 7.27 -3.45
N PRO A 24 -3.45 6.66 -2.59
CA PRO A 24 -2.23 5.96 -2.98
C PRO A 24 -2.46 4.80 -3.96
N ALA A 25 -3.53 4.02 -3.78
CA ALA A 25 -3.90 2.94 -4.70
C ALA A 25 -4.36 3.47 -6.06
N LEU A 26 -5.11 4.58 -6.09
CA LEU A 26 -5.48 5.24 -7.35
C LEU A 26 -4.25 5.81 -8.07
N ALA A 27 -3.34 6.47 -7.35
CA ALA A 27 -2.09 6.99 -7.91
C ALA A 27 -1.27 5.86 -8.56
N TRP A 28 -1.28 4.67 -7.97
CA TRP A 28 -0.64 3.49 -8.54
C TRP A 28 -1.25 3.06 -9.87
N GLU A 29 -2.58 3.03 -9.98
CA GLU A 29 -3.26 2.70 -11.23
C GLU A 29 -2.82 3.64 -12.37
N TYR A 30 -2.63 4.92 -12.09
CA TYR A 30 -2.08 5.85 -13.07
C TYR A 30 -0.61 5.56 -13.39
N LEU A 31 0.23 5.40 -12.36
CA LEU A 31 1.67 5.20 -12.52
C LEU A 31 1.99 3.91 -13.29
N ARG A 32 1.37 2.78 -12.95
CA ARG A 32 1.64 1.48 -13.58
C ARG A 32 1.28 1.42 -15.06
N ARG A 33 0.47 2.37 -15.55
CA ARG A 33 0.10 2.52 -16.97
C ARG A 33 1.06 3.45 -17.72
N ASN A 34 1.96 4.14 -17.04
CA ASN A 34 2.95 5.00 -17.67
C ASN A 34 4.00 4.14 -18.42
N PRO A 35 4.24 4.37 -19.72
CA PRO A 35 5.19 3.58 -20.50
C PRO A 35 6.64 3.74 -20.04
N ASP A 36 7.03 4.94 -19.58
CA ASP A 36 8.38 5.20 -19.07
C ASP A 36 8.61 4.47 -17.74
N TYR A 37 7.59 4.41 -16.87
CA TYR A 37 7.67 3.64 -15.62
C TYR A 37 7.89 2.15 -15.93
N ARG A 38 7.14 1.60 -16.88
CA ARG A 38 7.31 0.20 -17.32
C ARG A 38 8.70 -0.06 -17.89
N LEU A 39 9.26 0.89 -18.63
CA LEU A 39 10.61 0.79 -19.16
C LEU A 39 11.66 0.79 -18.04
N ASP A 40 11.50 1.67 -17.06
CA ASP A 40 12.38 1.74 -15.88
C ASP A 40 12.27 0.46 -15.04
N TRP A 41 11.06 -0.12 -14.87
CA TRP A 41 10.85 -1.42 -14.22
C TRP A 41 11.60 -2.57 -14.90
N LEU A 42 11.57 -2.64 -16.24
CA LEU A 42 12.31 -3.65 -17.01
C LEU A 42 13.83 -3.48 -16.84
N ARG A 43 14.29 -2.25 -16.62
CA ARG A 43 15.71 -1.90 -16.47
C ARG A 43 16.17 -1.80 -15.02
N ARG A 44 15.30 -2.11 -14.04
CA ARG A 44 15.56 -1.94 -12.60
C ARG A 44 16.88 -2.51 -12.11
N ARG A 45 17.28 -3.69 -12.63
CA ARG A 45 18.57 -4.34 -12.28
C ARG A 45 19.80 -3.51 -12.66
N ARG A 46 19.68 -2.64 -13.68
CA ARG A 46 20.77 -1.78 -14.18
C ARG A 46 20.71 -0.36 -13.63
N ARG A 47 19.58 0.03 -13.03
CA ARG A 47 19.32 1.39 -12.53
C ARG A 47 18.53 1.37 -11.22
N PRO A 48 19.17 0.96 -10.11
CA PRO A 48 18.49 0.82 -8.82
C PRO A 48 17.89 2.14 -8.31
N ASP A 49 18.49 3.29 -8.65
CA ASP A 49 18.08 4.60 -8.10
C ASP A 49 16.93 5.29 -8.86
N THR A 50 16.25 4.60 -9.78
CA THR A 50 15.17 5.18 -10.59
C THR A 50 13.85 5.34 -9.85
N ALA A 51 13.66 4.68 -8.71
CA ALA A 51 12.41 4.73 -7.94
C ALA A 51 12.02 6.16 -7.52
N HIS A 52 13.01 6.96 -7.10
CA HIS A 52 12.79 8.33 -6.60
C HIS A 52 12.20 9.26 -7.66
N ARG A 53 12.49 9.04 -8.94
CA ARG A 53 11.88 9.78 -10.06
C ARG A 53 10.35 9.62 -10.09
N TRP A 54 9.88 8.47 -9.63
CA TRP A 54 8.47 8.09 -9.61
C TRP A 54 7.80 8.35 -8.27
N GLY A 55 8.49 9.01 -7.34
CA GLY A 55 8.00 9.21 -5.98
C GLY A 55 7.91 7.91 -5.19
N LEU A 56 8.76 6.92 -5.50
CA LEU A 56 8.82 5.64 -4.80
C LEU A 56 10.19 5.43 -4.14
N ARG A 57 10.22 4.75 -2.99
CA ARG A 57 11.44 4.23 -2.36
C ARG A 57 11.99 3.03 -3.13
N LEU A 58 11.10 2.17 -3.60
CA LEU A 58 11.39 0.97 -4.38
C LEU A 58 10.40 0.89 -5.55
N LEU A 59 10.87 0.43 -6.71
CA LEU A 59 9.97 0.14 -7.82
C LEU A 59 9.09 -1.06 -7.47
N GLU A 60 7.84 -1.00 -7.92
CA GLU A 60 6.81 -2.04 -7.79
C GLU A 60 6.45 -2.61 -9.18
N ASP A 61 5.99 -3.86 -9.25
CA ASP A 61 5.68 -4.50 -10.53
C ASP A 61 4.43 -3.90 -11.20
N PRO A 62 4.55 -3.19 -12.35
CA PRO A 62 3.41 -2.58 -13.03
C PRO A 62 2.37 -3.59 -13.56
N ALA A 63 2.70 -4.89 -13.58
CA ALA A 63 1.74 -5.95 -13.90
C ALA A 63 0.67 -6.11 -12.79
N LEU A 64 1.00 -5.77 -11.55
CA LEU A 64 0.08 -5.84 -10.41
C LEU A 64 -0.85 -4.62 -10.40
N ASP A 65 -2.14 -4.87 -10.26
CA ASP A 65 -3.11 -3.81 -10.00
C ASP A 65 -3.10 -3.41 -8.52
N ALA A 66 -3.82 -2.34 -8.18
CA ALA A 66 -3.76 -1.74 -6.85
C ALA A 66 -4.33 -2.60 -5.72
N ARG A 67 -4.96 -3.74 -6.02
CA ARG A 67 -5.36 -4.70 -5.00
C ARG A 67 -4.18 -5.53 -4.51
N ASP A 68 -3.19 -5.76 -5.37
CA ASP A 68 -2.10 -6.69 -5.10
C ASP A 68 -0.73 -6.01 -5.04
N ALA A 69 -0.61 -4.80 -5.59
CA ALA A 69 0.59 -3.99 -5.54
C ALA A 69 0.72 -3.21 -4.22
N HIS A 70 1.97 -2.99 -3.79
CA HIS A 70 2.30 -2.24 -2.58
C HIS A 70 3.36 -1.18 -2.85
N PRO A 71 3.03 -0.14 -3.64
CA PRO A 71 3.96 0.94 -3.97
C PRO A 71 4.49 1.60 -2.69
N ALA A 72 5.81 1.59 -2.53
CA ALA A 72 6.52 2.24 -1.43
C ALA A 72 6.63 3.75 -1.68
N TRP A 73 5.53 4.50 -1.58
CA TRP A 73 5.51 5.94 -1.84
C TRP A 73 6.50 6.75 -0.98
N PHE A 74 7.09 7.79 -1.58
CA PHE A 74 8.04 8.70 -0.97
C PHE A 74 7.81 10.16 -1.42
N PRO A 75 7.74 11.14 -0.50
CA PRO A 75 7.69 10.97 0.96
C PRO A 75 6.48 10.15 1.40
N ASP A 76 6.48 9.71 2.66
CA ASP A 76 5.33 9.01 3.22
C ASP A 76 4.09 9.90 3.08
N HIS A 77 2.98 9.33 2.62
CA HIS A 77 1.73 10.07 2.52
C HIS A 77 1.03 10.11 3.89
N ASP A 78 0.17 11.10 4.12
CA ASP A 78 -0.54 11.38 5.39
C ASP A 78 -1.42 10.22 5.94
N GLY A 79 -1.47 9.09 5.23
CA GLY A 79 -2.23 7.90 5.60
C GLY A 79 -1.38 6.75 6.17
N VAL A 80 -0.08 6.97 6.39
CA VAL A 80 0.80 5.99 7.03
C VAL A 80 0.94 6.31 8.51
N ILE A 81 0.51 5.39 9.38
CA ILE A 81 0.65 5.52 10.83
C ILE A 81 1.92 4.78 11.26
N GLN A 82 2.80 5.44 12.00
CA GLN A 82 3.96 4.80 12.62
C GLN A 82 3.55 4.18 13.95
N LEU A 83 3.96 2.94 14.22
CA LEU A 83 3.80 2.27 15.51
C LEU A 83 5.16 2.04 16.15
N TYR A 84 5.30 2.42 17.41
CA TYR A 84 6.51 2.28 18.21
C TYR A 84 6.24 1.47 19.48
N PRO A 85 7.20 0.68 19.98
CA PRO A 85 7.11 0.16 21.34
C PRO A 85 6.96 1.30 22.34
N ASP A 86 6.10 1.12 23.33
CA ASP A 86 6.05 1.99 24.50
C ASP A 86 6.96 1.41 25.59
N ASP A 87 8.02 2.14 25.94
CA ASP A 87 9.02 1.72 26.94
C ASP A 87 8.56 2.01 28.39
N ASP A 88 7.53 2.84 28.59
CA ASP A 88 6.98 3.17 29.91
C ASP A 88 5.43 3.18 29.88
N PRO A 89 4.80 2.03 29.57
CA PRO A 89 3.37 1.98 29.34
C PRO A 89 2.59 2.13 30.66
N PRO A 90 1.47 2.87 30.66
CA PRO A 90 0.54 2.84 31.78
C PRO A 90 -0.05 1.42 31.97
N PRO A 91 -0.57 1.06 33.17
CA PRO A 91 -1.07 -0.28 33.46
C PRO A 91 -2.21 -0.78 32.55
N ASP A 92 -2.92 0.14 31.88
CA ASP A 92 -4.04 -0.09 30.98
C ASP A 92 -3.71 0.24 29.50
N ALA A 93 -2.43 0.32 29.14
CA ALA A 93 -2.01 0.56 27.77
C ALA A 93 -2.52 -0.52 26.81
N ASP A 94 -2.98 -0.09 25.64
CA ASP A 94 -3.35 -0.99 24.56
C ASP A 94 -2.11 -1.74 24.03
N ALA A 95 -2.25 -3.05 23.87
CA ALA A 95 -1.23 -3.89 23.25
C ALA A 95 -1.39 -3.90 21.73
N PHE A 96 -0.26 -3.93 21.02
CA PHE A 96 -0.23 -4.17 19.59
C PHE A 96 -0.56 -5.64 19.33
N GLU A 97 -1.80 -5.91 18.91
CA GLU A 97 -2.28 -7.26 18.63
C GLU A 97 -2.39 -7.47 17.11
N PHE A 98 -1.31 -7.97 16.50
CA PHE A 98 -1.17 -8.16 15.05
C PHE A 98 -2.35 -8.93 14.44
N TRP A 99 -2.79 -9.99 15.13
CA TRP A 99 -3.87 -10.86 14.66
C TRP A 99 -5.24 -10.19 14.72
N ARG A 100 -5.44 -9.22 15.62
CA ARG A 100 -6.72 -8.50 15.79
C ARG A 100 -6.92 -7.34 14.84
N VAL A 101 -5.87 -6.86 14.17
CA VAL A 101 -6.01 -5.87 13.09
C VAL A 101 -6.98 -6.41 12.03
N PRO A 102 -8.07 -5.71 11.67
CA PRO A 102 -9.11 -6.25 10.81
C PRO A 102 -8.66 -6.35 9.36
N GLY A 103 -9.26 -7.27 8.60
CA GLY A 103 -9.08 -7.36 7.16
C GLY A 103 -7.91 -8.24 6.69
N ARG A 104 -7.68 -8.21 5.38
CA ARG A 104 -6.58 -8.92 4.73
C ARG A 104 -5.28 -8.18 5.02
N LYS A 105 -4.40 -8.82 5.78
CA LYS A 105 -3.09 -8.30 6.17
C LYS A 105 -2.02 -8.70 5.17
N GLN A 106 -1.16 -7.76 4.83
CA GLN A 106 0.02 -7.95 4.01
C GLN A 106 1.19 -7.25 4.69
N LEU A 107 2.28 -7.98 4.86
CA LEU A 107 3.48 -7.48 5.52
C LEU A 107 4.57 -7.32 4.47
N ILE A 108 5.03 -6.08 4.27
CA ILE A 108 5.98 -5.72 3.22
C ILE A 108 7.16 -4.97 3.81
N HIS A 109 8.30 -4.98 3.10
CA HIS A 109 9.43 -4.13 3.42
C HIS A 109 9.56 -3.03 2.37
N ASP A 110 9.39 -1.77 2.75
CA ASP A 110 9.34 -0.61 1.83
C ASP A 110 10.72 -0.11 1.37
N GLY A 111 11.78 -0.84 1.76
CA GLY A 111 13.18 -0.47 1.54
C GLY A 111 13.82 0.24 2.72
N LYS A 112 13.03 0.69 3.70
CA LYS A 112 13.50 1.31 4.94
C LYS A 112 12.97 0.61 6.18
N ARG A 113 11.72 0.16 6.17
CA ARG A 113 11.02 -0.39 7.33
C ARG A 113 9.99 -1.43 6.93
N LEU A 114 9.49 -2.13 7.94
CA LEU A 114 8.39 -3.06 7.82
C LEU A 114 7.07 -2.29 7.83
N VAL A 115 6.20 -2.55 6.86
CA VAL A 115 4.88 -1.94 6.77
C VAL A 115 3.83 -3.05 6.74
N LEU A 116 2.89 -2.98 7.67
CA LEU A 116 1.68 -3.78 7.66
C LEU A 116 0.59 -3.00 6.91
N VAL A 117 0.16 -3.54 5.78
CA VAL A 117 -0.98 -3.03 5.04
C VAL A 117 -2.18 -3.92 5.36
N SER A 118 -3.28 -3.31 5.82
CA SER A 118 -4.52 -4.04 6.06
C SER A 118 -5.66 -3.48 5.24
N HIS A 119 -6.33 -4.36 4.50
CA HIS A 119 -7.41 -4.03 3.58
C HIS A 119 -8.73 -4.68 3.98
N TRP A 120 -9.81 -3.90 3.98
CA TRP A 120 -11.19 -4.39 4.06
C TRP A 120 -12.09 -3.48 3.22
N PRO A 121 -13.36 -3.86 2.97
CA PRO A 121 -14.23 -3.09 2.08
C PRO A 121 -14.28 -1.60 2.44
N GLY A 122 -13.84 -0.74 1.52
CA GLY A 122 -13.82 0.72 1.69
C GLY A 122 -12.72 1.28 2.58
N CYS A 123 -11.75 0.48 3.04
CA CYS A 123 -10.67 0.96 3.89
C CYS A 123 -9.34 0.25 3.62
N CYS A 124 -8.27 1.02 3.73
CA CYS A 124 -6.90 0.56 3.68
C CYS A 124 -6.12 1.33 4.75
N VAL A 125 -5.47 0.60 5.65
CA VAL A 125 -4.60 1.18 6.67
C VAL A 125 -3.18 0.70 6.41
N ARG A 126 -2.23 1.63 6.48
CA ARG A 126 -0.79 1.35 6.38
C ARG A 126 -0.13 1.69 7.71
N LEU A 127 0.36 0.66 8.38
CA LEU A 127 1.03 0.75 9.67
C LEU A 127 2.52 0.48 9.46
N ALA A 128 3.34 1.50 9.64
CA ALA A 128 4.78 1.37 9.63
C ALA A 128 5.25 0.92 11.01
N LEU A 129 5.84 -0.28 11.08
CA LEU A 129 6.24 -0.91 12.34
C LEU A 129 7.68 -0.54 12.66
N ALA A 130 7.90 0.06 13.82
CA ALA A 130 9.25 0.34 14.30
C ALA A 130 10.00 -0.97 14.60
N PRO A 131 11.34 -0.99 14.42
CA PRO A 131 12.15 -2.13 14.83
C PRO A 131 11.92 -2.47 16.31
N GLY A 132 11.75 -3.75 16.61
CA GLY A 132 11.55 -4.24 17.97
C GLY A 132 10.11 -4.20 18.49
N LEU A 133 9.14 -3.69 17.71
CA LEU A 133 7.72 -3.83 18.05
C LEU A 133 7.27 -5.28 17.80
N GLU A 134 6.79 -5.94 18.85
CA GLU A 134 6.31 -7.33 18.82
C GLU A 134 4.81 -7.42 19.18
N ASP A 135 4.17 -8.53 18.80
CA ASP A 135 2.79 -8.83 19.17
C ASP A 135 2.66 -8.92 20.70
N GLY A 136 1.68 -8.21 21.25
CA GLY A 136 1.43 -8.13 22.70
C GLY A 136 2.19 -7.01 23.43
N MET A 137 3.09 -6.27 22.76
CA MET A 137 3.74 -5.11 23.36
C MET A 137 2.82 -3.89 23.40
N ALA A 138 2.91 -3.10 24.46
CA ALA A 138 2.30 -1.77 24.46
C ALA A 138 2.93 -0.91 23.36
N TYR A 139 2.12 -0.04 22.75
CA TYR A 139 2.59 0.77 21.62
C TYR A 139 2.11 2.22 21.68
N LEU A 140 2.90 3.09 21.07
CA LEU A 140 2.55 4.47 20.75
C LEU A 140 2.39 4.61 19.23
N TYR A 141 1.59 5.57 18.79
CA TYR A 141 1.44 5.85 17.36
C TYR A 141 1.69 7.33 17.02
N ALA A 142 2.16 7.56 15.80
CA ALA A 142 2.32 8.88 15.21
C ALA A 142 1.80 8.87 13.77
N THR A 143 1.26 10.00 13.31
CA THR A 143 0.82 10.25 11.94
C THR A 143 1.84 11.09 11.20
#